data_AF-A0A844IC44-F1
#
_entry.id   AF-A0A844IC44-F1
#
_cell.length_a   1.000
_cell.length_b   1.000
_cell.length_c   1.000
_cell.angle_alpha   90.00
_cell.angle_beta   90.00
_cell.angle_gamma   90.00
#
_symmetry.space_group_name_H-M   'P 1'
#
loop_
_entity.id
_entity.type
_entity.pdbx_description
1 polymer ?
#
loop_
_entity_poly.entity_id
_entity_poly.type
_entity_poly.pdbx_seq_one_letter_code
_entity_poly.pdbx_strand_id
1 'polypeptide(L)'
;MVYSFILPEETITNFQEKIEFLEKCLNNANPQDEIFAEIIELENSGLISLNKLIEEVKNLQYKLNKIIKFVKALKEKVELDQSSVILFVRYNFLLKEILEQCCEFSFIKHSKEIFMDIIVSTLVVYQKIKKEASSVTYSQHEIYILTETRKHVIQSIIKASVQFKVFTEDFLKSLELEDDITPKESEAILTSLASTKKWDYVYRKLA
;
A
#
# COMPACT_ATOMS: atom_id res chain seq x y z
N MET A 1 39.27 30.78 16.68
CA MET A 1 38.94 29.50 17.33
C MET A 1 38.55 28.52 16.24
N VAL A 2 39.40 27.53 15.99
CA VAL A 2 39.10 26.46 15.04
C VAL A 2 38.20 25.48 15.77
N TYR A 3 36.93 25.38 15.38
CA TYR A 3 36.06 24.31 15.87
C TYR A 3 36.57 23.00 15.28
N SER A 4 37.34 22.24 16.06
CA SER A 4 37.66 20.86 15.71
C SER A 4 36.42 20.01 15.96
N PHE A 5 35.74 19.62 14.89
CA PHE A 5 34.72 18.58 14.95
C PHE A 5 35.44 17.24 15.17
N ILE A 6 35.44 16.75 16.41
CA ILE A 6 35.89 15.40 16.72
C ILE A 6 34.65 14.51 16.60
N LEU A 7 34.63 13.68 15.57
CA LEU A 7 33.61 12.64 15.44
C LEU A 7 33.84 11.58 16.52
N PRO A 8 32.78 11.07 17.18
CA PRO A 8 32.89 9.94 18.09
C PRO A 8 33.54 8.74 17.39
N GLU A 9 34.39 7.98 18.09
CA GLU A 9 35.04 6.78 17.52
C GLU A 9 34.01 5.81 16.91
N GLU A 10 32.88 5.62 17.58
CA GLU A 10 31.77 4.79 17.07
C GLU A 10 31.26 5.25 15.70
N THR A 11 31.21 6.56 15.46
CA THR A 11 30.81 7.12 14.15
C THR A 11 31.88 6.87 13.10
N ILE A 12 33.16 7.00 13.47
CA ILE A 12 34.29 6.73 12.57
C ILE A 12 34.32 5.26 12.18
N THR A 13 34.17 4.34 13.15
CA THR A 13 34.13 2.89 12.91
C THR A 13 32.99 2.52 11.98
N ASN A 14 31.78 3.04 12.21
CA ASN A 14 30.63 2.78 11.34
C ASN A 14 30.88 3.26 9.89
N PHE A 15 31.51 4.43 9.69
CA PHE A 15 31.88 4.88 8.36
C PHE A 15 32.93 3.98 7.70
N GLN A 16 33.94 3.53 8.44
CA GLN A 16 34.97 2.63 7.93
C GLN A 16 34.37 1.29 7.50
N GLU A 17 33.50 0.68 8.33
CA GLU A 17 32.82 -0.58 8.00
C GLU A 17 31.97 -0.45 6.72
N LYS A 18 31.24 0.65 6.55
CA LYS A 18 30.44 0.91 5.34
C LYS A 18 31.32 1.09 4.11
N ILE A 19 32.45 1.80 4.22
CA ILE A 19 33.39 2.00 3.11
C ILE A 19 34.03 0.67 2.69
N GLU A 20 34.54 -0.11 3.64
CA GLU A 20 35.13 -1.43 3.36
C GLU A 20 34.12 -2.36 2.69
N PHE A 21 32.86 -2.33 3.12
CA PHE A 21 31.80 -3.09 2.47
C PHE A 21 31.58 -2.68 1.01
N LEU A 22 31.49 -1.36 0.74
CA LEU A 22 31.32 -0.85 -0.62
C LEU A 22 32.52 -1.18 -1.51
N GLU A 23 33.74 -1.09 -0.99
CA GLU A 23 34.96 -1.48 -1.69
C GLU A 23 35.00 -2.98 -2.04
N LYS A 24 34.48 -3.83 -1.15
CA LYS A 24 34.30 -5.26 -1.41
C LYS A 24 33.29 -5.50 -2.55
N CYS A 25 32.20 -4.74 -2.59
CA CYS A 25 31.20 -4.84 -3.66
C CYS A 25 31.78 -4.55 -5.05
N LEU A 26 32.76 -3.64 -5.15
CA LEU A 26 33.42 -3.31 -6.43
C LEU A 26 34.22 -4.47 -7.02
N ASN A 27 34.67 -5.43 -6.20
CA ASN A 27 35.62 -6.45 -6.61
C ASN A 27 35.03 -7.86 -6.77
N ASN A 28 33.85 -8.15 -6.20
CA ASN A 28 33.13 -9.43 -6.40
C ASN A 28 31.72 -9.44 -5.75
N ALA A 29 30.87 -8.46 -6.04
CA ALA A 29 29.53 -8.40 -5.46
C ALA A 29 28.68 -9.63 -5.86
N ASN A 30 28.05 -10.25 -4.85
CA ASN A 30 26.90 -11.09 -5.09
C ASN A 30 25.61 -10.23 -5.08
N PRO A 31 24.44 -10.76 -5.51
CA PRO A 31 23.21 -9.99 -5.56
C PRO A 31 22.74 -9.41 -4.21
N GLN A 32 23.07 -10.05 -3.08
CA GLN A 32 22.76 -9.51 -1.75
C GLN A 32 23.68 -8.34 -1.39
N ASP A 33 24.94 -8.38 -1.83
CA ASP A 33 25.90 -7.30 -1.62
C ASP A 33 25.45 -6.03 -2.34
N GLU A 34 24.93 -6.15 -3.57
CA GLU A 34 24.38 -5.00 -4.33
C GLU A 34 23.18 -4.37 -3.64
N ILE A 35 22.27 -5.17 -3.07
CA ILE A 35 21.10 -4.67 -2.32
C ILE A 35 21.56 -3.87 -1.09
N PHE A 36 22.55 -4.37 -0.36
CA PHE A 36 23.06 -3.68 0.82
C PHE A 36 23.82 -2.40 0.46
N ALA A 37 24.59 -2.41 -0.63
CA ALA A 37 25.26 -1.23 -1.16
C ALA A 37 24.24 -0.14 -1.56
N GLU A 38 23.15 -0.51 -2.24
CA GLU A 38 22.07 0.42 -2.59
C GLU A 38 21.45 1.06 -1.34
N ILE A 39 21.25 0.29 -0.25
CA ILE A 39 20.71 0.85 0.99
C ILE A 39 21.70 1.84 1.66
N ILE A 40 23.00 1.57 1.62
CA ILE A 40 24.03 2.51 2.10
C ILE A 40 24.01 3.81 1.28
N GLU A 41 23.88 3.73 -0.04
CA GLU A 41 23.77 4.90 -0.92
C GLU A 41 22.50 5.72 -0.64
N LEU A 42 21.38 5.05 -0.39
CA LEU A 42 20.11 5.70 -0.03
C LEU A 42 20.17 6.41 1.32
N GLU A 43 20.87 5.83 2.30
CA GLU A 43 21.12 6.46 3.59
C GLU A 43 22.04 7.69 3.45
N ASN A 44 23.11 7.57 2.66
CA ASN A 44 24.08 8.65 2.44
C ASN A 44 23.51 9.81 1.61
N SER A 45 22.58 9.53 0.69
CA SER A 45 21.87 10.57 -0.08
C SER A 45 20.79 11.29 0.74
N GLY A 46 20.55 10.86 1.99
CA GLY A 46 19.54 11.44 2.88
C GLY A 46 18.10 11.12 2.47
N LEU A 47 17.90 10.18 1.54
CA LEU A 47 16.57 9.80 1.06
C LEU A 47 15.81 8.99 2.12
N ILE A 48 16.45 8.00 2.73
CA ILE A 48 15.87 7.21 3.83
C ILE A 48 16.97 6.54 4.65
N SER A 49 16.87 6.55 5.98
CA SER A 49 17.77 5.77 6.84
C SER A 49 17.41 4.28 6.79
N LEU A 50 18.39 3.38 6.94
CA LEU A 50 18.16 1.93 7.02
C LEU A 50 17.11 1.55 8.08
N ASN A 51 17.16 2.14 9.27
CA ASN A 51 16.19 1.86 10.34
C ASN A 51 14.76 2.21 9.92
N LYS A 52 14.56 3.40 9.34
CA LYS A 52 13.27 3.83 8.79
C LYS A 52 12.81 2.90 7.66
N LEU A 53 13.70 2.48 6.77
CA LEU A 53 13.37 1.54 5.70
C LEU A 53 12.88 0.20 6.26
N ILE A 54 13.54 -0.34 7.29
CA ILE A 54 13.14 -1.58 7.97
C ILE A 54 11.74 -1.44 8.59
N GLU A 55 11.46 -0.32 9.25
CA GLU A 55 10.14 -0.06 9.83
C GLU A 55 9.04 0.02 8.77
N GLU A 56 9.29 0.73 7.68
CA GLU A 56 8.34 0.87 6.57
C GLU A 56 8.06 -0.48 5.89
N VAL A 57 9.08 -1.31 5.68
CA VAL A 57 8.92 -2.68 5.13
C VAL A 57 8.11 -3.57 6.08
N LYS A 58 8.38 -3.51 7.40
CA LYS A 58 7.57 -4.23 8.41
C LYS A 58 6.11 -3.78 8.40
N ASN A 59 5.89 -2.47 8.27
CA ASN A 59 4.54 -1.91 8.15
C ASN A 59 3.83 -2.41 6.89
N LEU A 60 4.50 -2.43 5.74
CA LEU A 60 3.95 -2.96 4.49
C LEU A 60 3.58 -4.45 4.65
N GLN A 61 4.48 -5.25 5.23
CA GLN A 61 4.21 -6.68 5.49
C GLN A 61 2.99 -6.87 6.40
N TYR A 62 2.85 -6.04 7.43
CA TYR A 62 1.68 -6.05 8.30
C TYR A 62 0.39 -5.73 7.54
N LYS A 63 0.39 -4.70 6.68
CA LYS A 63 -0.76 -4.32 5.85
C LYS A 63 -1.14 -5.43 4.86
N LEU A 64 -0.17 -6.05 4.20
CA LEU A 64 -0.40 -7.18 3.28
C LEU A 64 -1.07 -8.37 4.01
N ASN A 65 -0.57 -8.73 5.20
CA ASN A 65 -1.17 -9.76 6.03
C ASN A 65 -2.61 -9.41 6.45
N LYS A 66 -2.88 -8.14 6.72
CA LYS A 66 -4.22 -7.64 7.07
C LYS A 66 -5.17 -7.69 5.87
N ILE A 67 -4.70 -7.41 4.64
CA ILE A 67 -5.48 -7.63 3.41
C ILE A 67 -5.89 -9.10 3.30
N ILE A 68 -4.96 -10.04 3.48
CA ILE A 68 -5.27 -11.48 3.35
C ILE A 68 -6.39 -11.87 4.31
N LYS A 69 -6.38 -11.34 5.55
CA LYS A 69 -7.45 -11.55 6.53
C LYS A 69 -8.79 -10.95 6.06
N PHE A 70 -8.79 -9.73 5.51
CA PHE A 70 -10.02 -9.13 4.99
C PHE A 70 -10.58 -9.87 3.78
N VAL A 71 -9.72 -10.34 2.86
CA VAL A 71 -10.15 -11.15 1.72
C VAL A 71 -10.81 -12.45 2.17
N LYS A 72 -10.22 -13.14 3.16
CA LYS A 72 -10.84 -14.34 3.75
C LYS A 72 -12.19 -14.02 4.39
N ALA A 73 -12.26 -12.98 5.20
CA ALA A 73 -13.50 -12.57 5.86
C ALA A 73 -14.60 -12.16 4.86
N LEU A 74 -14.24 -11.50 3.74
CA LEU A 74 -15.17 -11.14 2.67
C LEU A 74 -15.71 -12.39 1.96
N LYS A 75 -14.86 -13.40 1.73
CA LYS A 75 -15.27 -14.67 1.10
C LYS A 75 -16.17 -15.52 2.00
N GLU A 76 -15.95 -15.50 3.31
CA GLU A 76 -16.72 -16.29 4.28
C GLU A 76 -18.12 -15.70 4.54
N LYS A 77 -18.32 -14.40 4.30
CA LYS A 77 -19.61 -13.71 4.45
C LYS A 77 -20.39 -13.72 3.12
N VAL A 78 -20.91 -14.88 2.75
CA VAL A 78 -21.71 -15.10 1.51
C VAL A 78 -23.15 -14.57 1.62
N GLU A 79 -23.62 -14.13 2.79
CA GLU A 79 -24.89 -13.40 2.92
C GLU A 79 -24.60 -11.95 3.31
N LEU A 80 -24.84 -11.02 2.39
CA LEU A 80 -24.43 -9.62 2.52
C LEU A 80 -25.35 -8.87 3.48
N ASP A 81 -24.92 -8.85 4.74
CA ASP A 81 -25.34 -7.92 5.78
C ASP A 81 -24.55 -6.60 5.70
N GLN A 82 -24.88 -5.64 6.57
CA GLN A 82 -24.20 -4.34 6.70
C GLN A 82 -22.69 -4.47 7.00
N SER A 83 -22.25 -5.61 7.54
CA SER A 83 -20.83 -5.85 7.81
C SER A 83 -20.01 -5.90 6.52
N SER A 84 -20.63 -6.25 5.38
CA SER A 84 -19.95 -6.35 4.09
C SER A 84 -19.50 -5.01 3.52
N VAL A 85 -20.31 -3.95 3.66
CA VAL A 85 -19.98 -2.60 3.17
C VAL A 85 -18.81 -2.01 3.95
N ILE A 86 -18.82 -2.14 5.29
CA ILE A 86 -17.70 -1.70 6.14
C ILE A 86 -16.42 -2.46 5.79
N LEU A 87 -16.51 -3.78 5.60
CA LEU A 87 -15.35 -4.60 5.24
C LEU A 87 -14.81 -4.22 3.85
N PHE A 88 -15.70 -3.95 2.89
CA PHE A 88 -15.30 -3.46 1.57
C PHE A 88 -14.57 -2.13 1.66
N VAL A 89 -15.12 -1.17 2.42
CA VAL A 89 -14.52 0.16 2.58
C VAL A 89 -13.13 0.05 3.21
N ARG A 90 -13.01 -0.73 4.29
CA ARG A 90 -11.72 -0.96 4.96
C ARG A 90 -10.70 -1.69 4.09
N TYR A 91 -11.15 -2.66 3.31
CA TYR A 91 -10.29 -3.36 2.36
C TYR A 91 -9.74 -2.40 1.31
N ASN A 92 -10.60 -1.55 0.74
CA ASN A 92 -10.24 -0.60 -0.30
C ASN A 92 -9.25 0.47 0.20
N PHE A 93 -9.48 1.05 1.38
CA PHE A 93 -8.50 2.01 1.92
C PHE A 93 -7.17 1.37 2.30
N LEU A 94 -7.18 0.16 2.87
CA LEU A 94 -5.93 -0.56 3.14
C LEU A 94 -5.17 -0.89 1.84
N LEU A 95 -5.90 -1.24 0.79
CA LEU A 95 -5.35 -1.46 -0.54
C LEU A 95 -4.71 -0.18 -1.10
N LYS A 96 -5.41 0.96 -1.02
CA LYS A 96 -4.87 2.26 -1.39
C LYS A 96 -3.56 2.55 -0.65
N GLU A 97 -3.52 2.37 0.67
CA GLU A 97 -2.30 2.59 1.47
C GLU A 97 -1.13 1.71 1.02
N ILE A 98 -1.38 0.44 0.67
CA ILE A 98 -0.34 -0.48 0.18
C ILE A 98 0.22 0.01 -1.17
N LEU A 99 -0.66 0.40 -2.09
CA LEU A 99 -0.25 0.89 -3.41
C LEU A 99 0.56 2.19 -3.29
N GLU A 100 0.14 3.10 -2.42
CA GLU A 100 0.86 4.35 -2.14
C GLU A 100 2.23 4.09 -1.53
N GLN A 101 2.31 3.21 -0.53
CA GLN A 101 3.58 2.86 0.10
C GLN A 101 4.54 2.14 -0.86
N CYS A 102 4.03 1.25 -1.72
CA CYS A 102 4.84 0.66 -2.79
C CYS A 102 5.39 1.74 -3.74
N CYS A 103 4.60 2.76 -4.10
CA CYS A 103 5.09 3.88 -4.90
C CYS A 103 6.21 4.65 -4.21
N GLU A 104 6.13 4.84 -2.90
CA GLU A 104 7.18 5.49 -2.13
C GLU A 104 8.49 4.72 -2.25
N PHE A 105 8.47 3.38 -2.26
CA PHE A 105 9.67 2.56 -2.44
C PHE A 105 10.21 2.47 -3.88
N SER A 106 9.63 3.18 -4.83
CA SER A 106 10.05 3.13 -6.24
C SER A 106 11.50 3.61 -6.50
N PHE A 107 12.13 4.27 -5.52
CA PHE A 107 13.55 4.65 -5.58
C PHE A 107 14.51 3.46 -5.40
N ILE A 108 14.05 2.33 -4.85
CA ILE A 108 14.87 1.13 -4.61
C ILE A 108 14.84 0.27 -5.88
N LYS A 109 15.89 0.36 -6.69
CA LYS A 109 16.02 -0.26 -8.01
C LYS A 109 15.90 -1.77 -7.95
N HIS A 110 16.61 -2.42 -7.02
CA HIS A 110 16.64 -3.90 -6.94
C HIS A 110 15.33 -4.50 -6.42
N SER A 111 14.49 -3.70 -5.77
CA SER A 111 13.20 -4.14 -5.24
C SER A 111 12.03 -3.91 -6.19
N LYS A 112 12.28 -3.25 -7.34
CA LYS A 112 11.22 -2.84 -8.26
C LYS A 112 10.39 -4.02 -8.75
N GLU A 113 11.03 -5.15 -9.06
CA GLU A 113 10.33 -6.38 -9.48
C GLU A 113 9.42 -6.93 -8.39
N ILE A 114 9.88 -6.95 -7.14
CA ILE A 114 9.09 -7.38 -6.00
C ILE A 114 7.85 -6.50 -5.84
N PHE A 115 8.02 -5.17 -5.91
CA PHE A 115 6.88 -4.25 -5.83
C PHE A 115 5.94 -4.34 -7.02
N MET A 116 6.46 -4.59 -8.23
CA MET A 116 5.64 -4.89 -9.41
C MET A 116 4.77 -6.12 -9.18
N ASP A 117 5.34 -7.22 -8.68
CA ASP A 117 4.61 -8.45 -8.39
C ASP A 117 3.53 -8.24 -7.32
N ILE A 118 3.84 -7.47 -6.28
CA ILE A 118 2.88 -7.09 -5.24
C ILE A 118 1.72 -6.30 -5.86
N ILE A 119 2.02 -5.28 -6.68
CA ILE A 119 0.99 -4.47 -7.34
C ILE A 119 0.13 -5.36 -8.23
N VAL A 120 0.71 -6.13 -9.15
CA VAL A 120 -0.03 -7.01 -10.07
C VAL A 120 -0.93 -7.97 -9.31
N SER A 121 -0.38 -8.67 -8.30
CA SER A 121 -1.15 -9.61 -7.47
C SER A 121 -2.34 -8.92 -6.78
N THR A 122 -2.10 -7.72 -6.29
CA THR A 122 -3.09 -6.91 -5.60
C THR A 122 -4.20 -6.45 -6.54
N LEU A 123 -3.86 -6.04 -7.77
CA LEU A 123 -4.83 -5.65 -8.81
C LEU A 123 -5.72 -6.82 -9.24
N VAL A 124 -5.16 -8.03 -9.36
CA VAL A 124 -5.92 -9.26 -9.66
C VAL A 124 -6.93 -9.56 -8.55
N VAL A 125 -6.52 -9.41 -7.28
CA VAL A 125 -7.44 -9.60 -6.14
C VAL A 125 -8.53 -8.54 -6.14
N TYR A 126 -8.19 -7.28 -6.40
CA TYR A 126 -9.15 -6.19 -6.49
C TYR A 126 -10.24 -6.45 -7.54
N GLN A 127 -9.85 -6.87 -8.75
CA GLN A 127 -10.82 -7.20 -9.82
C GLN A 127 -11.78 -8.31 -9.41
N LYS A 128 -11.29 -9.36 -8.74
CA LYS A 128 -12.14 -10.46 -8.25
C LYS A 128 -13.17 -9.96 -7.26
N ILE A 129 -12.75 -9.17 -6.28
CA ILE A 129 -13.63 -8.60 -5.25
C ILE A 129 -14.63 -7.61 -5.87
N LYS A 130 -14.20 -6.78 -6.82
CA LYS A 130 -15.10 -5.88 -7.58
C LYS A 130 -16.21 -6.68 -8.26
N LYS A 131 -15.85 -7.77 -8.96
CA LYS A 131 -16.81 -8.63 -9.66
C LYS A 131 -17.78 -9.32 -8.70
N GLU A 132 -17.28 -9.87 -7.60
CA GLU A 132 -18.12 -10.47 -6.55
C GLU A 132 -19.09 -9.43 -5.96
N ALA A 133 -18.60 -8.23 -5.60
CA ALA A 133 -19.45 -7.16 -5.10
C ALA A 133 -20.53 -6.72 -6.10
N SER A 134 -20.22 -6.69 -7.41
CA SER A 134 -21.21 -6.33 -8.44
C SER A 134 -22.36 -7.33 -8.60
N SER A 135 -22.20 -8.58 -8.15
CA SER A 135 -23.27 -9.58 -8.17
C SER A 135 -24.31 -9.41 -7.07
N VAL A 136 -24.10 -8.45 -6.17
CA VAL A 136 -24.95 -8.20 -5.00
C VAL A 136 -25.84 -7.00 -5.22
N THR A 137 -27.10 -7.11 -4.77
CA THR A 137 -28.02 -5.97 -4.72
C THR A 137 -27.79 -5.16 -3.45
N TYR A 138 -27.37 -3.90 -3.60
CA TYR A 138 -27.18 -2.95 -2.50
C TYR A 138 -28.26 -1.85 -2.53
N SER A 139 -28.53 -1.23 -1.38
CA SER A 139 -29.34 -0.01 -1.35
C SER A 139 -28.61 1.16 -2.03
N GLN A 140 -29.35 2.16 -2.51
CA GLN A 140 -28.77 3.31 -3.21
C GLN A 140 -27.70 4.05 -2.37
N HIS A 141 -27.89 4.12 -1.05
CA HIS A 141 -26.90 4.70 -0.13
C HIS A 141 -25.61 3.87 -0.04
N GLU A 142 -25.72 2.54 -0.01
CA GLU A 142 -24.56 1.66 0.01
C GLU A 142 -23.83 1.68 -1.33
N ILE A 143 -24.56 1.72 -2.45
CA ILE A 143 -23.98 1.92 -3.79
C ILE A 143 -23.13 3.20 -3.82
N TYR A 144 -23.66 4.31 -3.30
CA TYR A 144 -22.91 5.57 -3.21
C TYR A 144 -21.59 5.41 -2.43
N ILE A 145 -21.64 4.82 -1.24
CA ILE A 145 -20.44 4.59 -0.41
C ILE A 145 -19.42 3.74 -1.16
N LEU A 146 -19.87 2.65 -1.79
CA LEU A 146 -19.00 1.72 -2.52
C LEU A 146 -18.35 2.41 -3.74
N THR A 147 -19.12 3.20 -4.50
CA THR A 147 -18.63 3.94 -5.67
C THR A 147 -17.62 5.00 -5.27
N GLU A 148 -17.93 5.85 -4.30
CA GLU A 148 -17.00 6.90 -3.84
C GLU A 148 -15.73 6.30 -3.24
N THR A 149 -15.84 5.18 -2.50
CA THR A 149 -14.66 4.47 -1.99
C THR A 149 -13.80 3.90 -3.12
N ARG A 150 -14.41 3.35 -4.18
CA ARG A 150 -13.65 2.83 -5.33
C ARG A 150 -12.85 3.90 -6.05
N LYS A 151 -13.37 5.14 -6.14
CA LYS A 151 -12.65 6.26 -6.79
C LYS A 151 -11.29 6.53 -6.14
N HIS A 152 -11.23 6.52 -4.80
CA HIS A 152 -9.97 6.67 -4.06
C HIS A 152 -8.95 5.62 -4.46
N VAL A 153 -9.38 4.35 -4.54
CA VAL A 153 -8.49 3.23 -4.89
C VAL A 153 -8.04 3.30 -6.35
N ILE A 154 -8.95 3.64 -7.28
CA ILE A 154 -8.65 3.74 -8.70
C ILE A 154 -7.53 4.76 -8.94
N GLN A 155 -7.54 5.90 -8.24
CA GLN A 155 -6.47 6.89 -8.37
C GLN A 155 -5.11 6.33 -7.96
N SER A 156 -5.03 5.60 -6.83
CA SER A 156 -3.78 5.00 -6.36
C SER A 156 -3.34 3.82 -7.24
N ILE A 157 -4.28 3.05 -7.81
CA ILE A 157 -4.01 2.02 -8.81
C ILE A 157 -3.37 2.63 -10.06
N ILE A 158 -3.94 3.73 -10.58
CA ILE A 158 -3.42 4.42 -11.77
C ILE A 158 -2.01 4.92 -11.47
N LYS A 159 -1.81 5.60 -10.33
CA LYS A 159 -0.50 6.13 -9.92
C LYS A 159 0.55 5.03 -9.82
N ALA A 160 0.24 3.93 -9.13
CA ALA A 160 1.15 2.80 -8.98
C ALA A 160 1.48 2.15 -10.31
N SER A 161 0.47 1.98 -11.16
CA SER A 161 0.66 1.40 -12.48
C SER A 161 1.54 2.28 -13.38
N VAL A 162 1.46 3.62 -13.28
CA VAL A 162 2.32 4.56 -14.04
C VAL A 162 3.75 4.39 -13.56
N GLN A 163 3.94 4.50 -12.23
CA GLN A 163 5.25 4.51 -11.60
C GLN A 163 6.04 3.24 -11.91
N PHE A 164 5.38 2.09 -11.85
CA PHE A 164 6.00 0.79 -12.04
C PHE A 164 5.93 0.27 -13.47
N LYS A 165 5.26 0.98 -14.38
CA LYS A 165 5.04 0.56 -15.78
C LYS A 165 4.37 -0.83 -15.88
N VAL A 166 3.46 -1.14 -14.96
CA VAL A 166 2.69 -2.40 -14.94
C VAL A 166 1.33 -2.28 -15.65
N PHE A 167 1.13 -1.19 -16.39
CA PHE A 167 -0.09 -0.96 -17.16
C PHE A 167 -0.24 -1.91 -18.34
N THR A 168 -1.42 -2.51 -18.45
CA THR A 168 -1.91 -3.11 -19.69
C THR A 168 -3.24 -2.47 -20.09
N GLU A 169 -3.51 -2.35 -21.38
CA GLU A 169 -4.79 -1.82 -21.87
C GLU A 169 -5.98 -2.64 -21.37
N ASP A 170 -5.81 -3.96 -21.28
CA ASP A 170 -6.85 -4.87 -20.79
C ASP A 170 -7.21 -4.59 -19.32
N PHE A 171 -6.21 -4.24 -18.50
CA PHE A 171 -6.46 -3.83 -17.13
C PHE A 171 -7.25 -2.50 -17.07
N LEU A 172 -6.90 -1.50 -17.88
CA LEU A 172 -7.65 -0.24 -17.93
C LEU A 172 -9.12 -0.44 -18.32
N LYS A 173 -9.37 -1.26 -19.35
CA LYS A 173 -10.73 -1.60 -19.78
C LYS A 173 -11.51 -2.27 -18.64
N SER A 174 -10.87 -3.16 -17.87
CA SER A 174 -11.51 -3.86 -16.75
C SER A 174 -11.87 -2.99 -15.55
N LEU A 175 -11.23 -1.81 -15.41
CA LEU A 175 -11.55 -0.90 -14.32
C LEU A 175 -12.94 -0.29 -14.47
N GLU A 176 -13.50 -0.29 -15.69
CA GLU A 176 -14.78 0.37 -16.02
C GLU A 176 -14.79 1.78 -15.44
N LEU A 177 -13.81 2.58 -15.85
CA LEU A 177 -13.65 3.95 -15.39
C LEU A 177 -14.92 4.73 -15.74
N GLU A 178 -15.61 5.23 -14.72
CA GLU A 178 -16.67 6.22 -14.90
C GLU A 178 -16.05 7.53 -15.41
N ASP A 179 -16.87 8.38 -16.04
CA ASP A 179 -16.40 9.69 -16.54
C ASP A 179 -15.79 10.56 -15.42
N ASP A 180 -16.23 10.39 -14.17
CA ASP A 180 -15.71 11.07 -12.99
C ASP A 180 -15.08 10.09 -11.99
N ILE A 181 -13.76 9.98 -12.02
CA ILE A 181 -12.96 9.20 -11.06
C ILE A 181 -12.48 10.03 -9.86
N THR A 182 -12.93 11.27 -9.73
CA THR A 182 -12.53 12.15 -8.62
C THR A 182 -13.40 11.86 -7.40
N PRO A 183 -12.81 11.45 -6.26
CA PRO A 183 -13.59 11.26 -5.05
C PRO A 183 -14.17 12.59 -4.56
N LYS A 184 -15.46 12.59 -4.23
CA LYS A 184 -16.19 13.73 -3.65
C LYS A 184 -16.23 13.67 -2.14
N GLU A 185 -16.10 12.46 -1.59
CA GLU A 185 -16.11 12.23 -0.15
C GLU A 185 -14.71 11.91 0.39
N SER A 186 -14.44 12.28 1.64
CA SER A 186 -13.21 11.89 2.32
C SER A 186 -13.26 10.44 2.82
N GLU A 187 -12.09 9.81 3.00
CA GLU A 187 -11.99 8.46 3.56
C GLU A 187 -12.65 8.35 4.95
N ALA A 188 -12.52 9.40 5.77
CA ALA A 188 -13.12 9.48 7.10
C ALA A 188 -14.66 9.50 7.03
N ILE A 189 -15.23 10.28 6.12
CA ILE A 189 -16.67 10.34 5.90
C ILE A 189 -17.19 8.99 5.42
N LEU A 190 -16.55 8.38 4.41
CA LEU A 190 -16.95 7.08 3.87
C LEU A 190 -16.86 5.96 4.91
N THR A 191 -15.82 5.98 5.75
CA THR A 191 -15.69 5.04 6.87
C THR A 191 -16.80 5.24 7.91
N SER A 192 -17.16 6.49 8.20
CA SER A 192 -18.24 6.84 9.11
C SER A 192 -19.60 6.40 8.56
N LEU A 193 -19.90 6.72 7.30
CA LEU A 193 -21.13 6.34 6.60
C LEU A 193 -21.27 4.82 6.45
N ALA A 194 -20.19 4.10 6.19
CA ALA A 194 -20.24 2.64 6.20
C ALA A 194 -20.60 2.12 7.61
N SER A 195 -20.17 2.83 8.66
CA SER A 195 -20.36 2.44 10.06
C SER A 195 -21.69 2.88 10.68
N THR A 196 -22.44 3.82 10.08
CA THR A 196 -23.65 4.40 10.69
C THR A 196 -24.75 3.37 10.96
N LYS A 197 -24.98 2.40 10.06
CA LYS A 197 -25.98 1.34 10.33
C LYS A 197 -25.58 0.38 11.46
N LYS A 198 -24.26 0.19 11.70
CA LYS A 198 -23.77 -0.58 12.86
C LYS A 198 -24.17 0.12 14.17
N TRP A 199 -24.15 1.45 14.18
CA TRP A 199 -24.59 2.25 15.32
C TRP A 199 -26.10 2.26 15.47
N ASP A 200 -26.89 2.31 14.39
CA ASP A 200 -28.34 2.20 14.46
C ASP A 200 -28.79 0.91 15.16
N TYR A 201 -28.14 -0.22 14.89
CA TYR A 201 -28.40 -1.48 15.59
C TYR A 201 -28.04 -1.42 17.08
N VAL A 202 -26.90 -0.82 17.43
CA VAL A 202 -26.45 -0.65 18.82
C VAL A 202 -27.39 0.30 19.58
N TYR A 203 -27.75 1.44 19.00
CA TYR A 203 -28.66 2.42 19.59
C TYR A 203 -30.08 1.85 19.77
N ARG A 204 -30.61 1.07 18.81
CA ARG A 204 -31.89 0.38 18.96
C ARG A 204 -31.91 -0.71 20.05
N LYS A 205 -30.75 -1.23 20.46
CA LYS A 205 -30.64 -2.19 21.56
C LYS A 205 -30.39 -1.54 22.93
N LEU A 206 -30.03 -0.26 22.93
CA LEU A 206 -29.80 0.53 24.15
C LEU A 206 -31.02 1.38 24.55
N ALA A 207 -31.95 1.62 23.62
CA ALA A 207 -33.27 2.22 23.86
C ALA A 207 -34.31 1.14 24.18
#